data_AF-A0A2S9GII2-F1
#
_entry.id   AF-A0A2S9GII2-F1
#
_cell.length_a   1.000
_cell.length_b   1.000
_cell.length_c   1.000
_cell.angle_alpha   90.00
_cell.angle_beta   90.00
_cell.angle_gamma   90.00
#
_symmetry.space_group_name_H-M   'P 1'
#
loop_
_entity.id
_entity.type
_entity.pdbx_description
1 polymer ?
#
loop_
_entity_poly.entity_id
_entity_poly.type
_entity_poly.pdbx_seq_one_letter_code
_entity_poly.pdbx_strand_id
1 'polypeptide(L)'
;TRPPGAELTDLGRDQAKTFARGLFRPPALLAHSVATRAIQTAHEIHAEVGPQSGSGVGPHAFEGLHEVQVGDLEDRTDEAAHDE
;
A
#
# COMPACT_ATOMS: atom_id res chain seq x y z
N THR A 1 9.95 -6.88 0.98
CA THR A 1 9.81 -7.38 2.36
C THR A 1 8.77 -8.46 2.43
N ARG A 2 9.09 -9.58 3.09
CA ARG A 2 8.12 -10.64 3.38
C ARG A 2 6.98 -10.08 4.25
N PRO A 3 5.70 -10.37 3.96
CA PRO A 3 4.60 -9.96 4.82
C PRO A 3 4.81 -10.41 6.27
N PRO A 4 4.37 -9.61 7.27
CA PRO A 4 3.58 -8.40 7.09
C PRO A 4 4.39 -7.16 6.64
N GLY A 5 5.73 -7.16 6.75
CA GLY A 5 6.58 -6.04 6.35
C GLY A 5 6.45 -4.81 7.27
N ALA A 6 7.24 -3.76 7.00
CA ALA A 6 7.24 -2.55 7.80
C ALA A 6 5.94 -1.74 7.69
N GLU A 7 5.63 -1.00 8.75
CA GLU A 7 4.57 0.02 8.80
C GLU A 7 4.95 1.25 7.98
N LEU A 8 3.97 2.08 7.63
CA LEU A 8 4.22 3.40 7.07
C LEU A 8 4.91 4.31 8.10
N THR A 9 5.81 5.14 7.59
CA THR A 9 6.30 6.32 8.31
C THR A 9 5.22 7.40 8.35
N ASP A 10 5.41 8.46 9.14
CA ASP A 10 4.51 9.62 9.12
C ASP A 10 4.43 10.25 7.72
N LEU A 11 5.57 10.40 7.05
CA LEU A 11 5.63 10.86 5.66
C LEU A 11 4.83 9.94 4.72
N GLY A 12 4.92 8.62 4.90
CA GLY A 12 4.16 7.65 4.10
C GLY A 12 2.64 7.79 4.27
N ARG A 13 2.17 8.08 5.49
CA ARG A 13 0.76 8.38 5.75
C ARG A 13 0.32 9.67 5.05
N ASP A 14 1.12 10.72 5.13
CA ASP A 14 0.81 12.00 4.49
C ASP A 14 0.80 11.91 2.95
N GLN A 15 1.69 11.10 2.38
CA GLN A 15 1.69 10.77 0.96
C GLN A 15 0.39 10.07 0.54
N ALA A 16 -0.08 9.07 1.31
CA ALA A 16 -1.34 8.37 1.02
C ALA A 16 -2.56 9.31 1.03
N LYS A 17 -2.65 10.20 2.02
CA LYS A 17 -3.71 11.21 2.11
C LYS A 17 -3.66 12.21 0.95
N THR A 18 -2.46 12.69 0.63
CA THR A 18 -2.25 13.64 -0.47
C THR A 18 -2.65 13.02 -1.81
N PHE A 19 -2.26 11.76 -2.05
CA PHE A 19 -2.69 11.00 -3.21
C PHE A 19 -4.22 10.90 -3.29
N ALA A 20 -4.88 10.53 -2.19
CA ALA A 20 -6.33 10.38 -2.13
C ALA A 20 -7.09 11.67 -2.48
N ARG A 21 -6.64 12.82 -1.94
CA ARG A 21 -7.20 14.15 -2.22
C ARG A 21 -7.01 14.61 -3.66
N GLY A 22 -6.01 14.07 -4.36
CA GLY A 22 -5.74 14.35 -5.77
C GLY A 22 -6.59 13.54 -6.74
N LEU A 23 -7.38 12.57 -6.28
CA LEU A 23 -8.21 11.74 -7.15
C LEU A 23 -9.34 12.58 -7.76
N PHE A 24 -9.47 12.53 -9.10
CA PHE A 24 -10.55 13.22 -9.81
C PHE A 24 -11.95 12.71 -9.42
N ARG A 25 -12.05 11.43 -9.06
CA ARG A 25 -13.28 10.79 -8.54
C ARG A 25 -12.92 9.64 -7.60
N PRO A 26 -13.79 9.29 -6.63
CA PRO A 26 -13.58 8.12 -5.79
C PRO A 26 -13.51 6.82 -6.61
N PRO A 27 -12.65 5.86 -6.22
CA PRO A 27 -12.63 4.55 -6.86
C PRO A 27 -13.88 3.74 -6.49
N ALA A 28 -14.31 2.85 -7.38
CA ALA A 28 -15.39 1.90 -7.12
C ALA A 28 -14.93 0.71 -6.25
N LEU A 29 -13.63 0.39 -6.29
CA LEU A 29 -13.00 -0.65 -5.50
C LEU A 29 -11.61 -0.17 -5.08
N LEU A 30 -11.28 -0.37 -3.81
CA LEU A 30 -9.93 -0.17 -3.28
C LEU A 30 -9.40 -1.50 -2.76
N ALA A 31 -8.51 -2.13 -3.52
CA ALA A 31 -7.89 -3.39 -3.15
C ALA A 31 -6.44 -3.17 -2.70
N HIS A 32 -5.95 -4.01 -1.79
CA HIS A 32 -4.57 -3.95 -1.31
C HIS A 32 -3.99 -5.35 -1.05
N SER A 33 -2.66 -5.43 -1.00
CA SER A 33 -1.95 -6.65 -0.60
C SER A 33 -2.10 -6.92 0.89
N VAL A 34 -1.68 -8.11 1.34
CA VAL A 34 -1.63 -8.47 2.77
C VAL A 34 -0.47 -7.81 3.53
N ALA A 35 0.37 -7.00 2.87
CA ALA A 35 1.46 -6.29 3.55
C ALA A 35 0.92 -5.12 4.38
N THR A 36 1.43 -4.94 5.60
CA THR A 36 1.07 -3.88 6.54
C THR A 36 1.04 -2.50 5.89
N ARG A 37 2.12 -2.08 5.22
CA ARG A 37 2.14 -0.77 4.55
C ARG A 37 1.05 -0.60 3.49
N ALA A 38 0.64 -1.68 2.81
CA ALA A 38 -0.41 -1.64 1.81
C ALA A 38 -1.79 -1.55 2.46
N ILE A 39 -2.01 -2.32 3.53
CA ILE A 39 -3.20 -2.22 4.39
C ILE A 39 -3.35 -0.78 4.90
N GLN A 40 -2.28 -0.19 5.43
CA GLN A 40 -2.31 1.18 5.95
C GLN A 40 -2.54 2.22 4.86
N THR A 41 -1.83 2.12 3.73
CA THR A 41 -2.04 3.02 2.58
C THR A 41 -3.51 3.00 2.14
N ALA A 42 -4.11 1.81 2.04
CA ALA A 42 -5.49 1.67 1.63
C ALA A 42 -6.48 2.25 2.67
N HIS A 43 -6.21 2.08 3.96
CA HIS A 43 -7.03 2.70 5.00
C HIS A 43 -6.94 4.24 4.99
N GLU A 44 -5.74 4.81 4.83
CA GLU A 44 -5.57 6.26 4.73
C GLU A 44 -6.29 6.84 3.51
N ILE A 45 -6.20 6.16 2.35
CA ILE A 45 -6.96 6.55 1.16
C ILE A 45 -8.46 6.45 1.41
N HIS A 46 -8.93 5.34 1.99
CA HIS A 46 -10.36 5.14 2.26
C HIS A 46 -10.91 6.17 3.26
N ALA A 47 -10.13 6.59 4.26
CA ALA A 47 -10.57 7.63 5.18
C ALA A 47 -10.86 8.96 4.47
N GLU A 48 -10.11 9.28 3.41
CA GLU A 48 -10.27 10.54 2.65
C GLU A 48 -11.41 10.46 1.62
N VAL A 49 -11.63 9.32 0.96
CA VAL A 49 -12.60 9.21 -0.17
C VAL A 49 -13.79 8.28 0.08
N GLY A 50 -13.72 7.43 1.10
CA GLY A 50 -14.76 6.46 1.48
C GLY A 50 -16.14 7.08 1.68
N PRO A 51 -16.28 8.23 2.38
CA PRO A 51 -17.56 8.92 2.53
C PRO A 51 -18.23 9.31 1.20
N GLN A 52 -17.45 9.43 0.12
CA GLN A 52 -17.92 9.85 -1.21
C GLN A 52 -18.15 8.67 -2.17
N SER A 53 -17.62 7.49 -1.85
CA SER A 53 -17.62 6.34 -2.78
C SER A 53 -19.01 5.69 -2.91
N GLY A 54 -19.96 5.94 -1.99
CA GLY A 54 -21.33 5.38 -2.01
C GLY A 54 -21.40 3.85 -1.80
N SER A 55 -20.30 3.15 -2.09
CA SER A 55 -19.98 1.80 -1.68
C SER A 55 -19.61 1.83 -0.20
N GLY A 56 -20.51 1.37 0.68
CA GLY A 56 -20.21 1.18 2.11
C GLY A 56 -19.17 0.09 2.39
N VAL A 57 -18.38 -0.31 1.40
CA VAL A 57 -17.38 -1.37 1.48
C VAL A 57 -16.01 -0.73 1.67
N GLY A 58 -15.35 -1.08 2.76
CA GLY A 58 -13.98 -0.66 3.07
C GLY A 58 -12.93 -1.26 2.12
N PRO A 59 -11.63 -1.02 2.37
CA PRO A 59 -10.57 -1.62 1.59
C PRO A 59 -10.66 -3.14 1.57
N HIS A 60 -10.35 -3.75 0.42
CA HIS A 60 -10.42 -5.19 0.20
C HIS A 60 -9.03 -5.80 0.12
N ALA A 61 -8.71 -6.70 1.06
CA ALA A 61 -7.50 -7.51 0.97
C ALA A 61 -7.63 -8.49 -0.20
N PHE A 62 -6.65 -8.48 -1.10
CA PHE A 62 -6.60 -9.37 -2.26
C PHE A 62 -5.38 -10.29 -2.17
N GLU A 63 -5.63 -11.58 -2.00
CA GLU A 63 -4.59 -12.61 -2.03
C GLU A 63 -4.00 -12.73 -3.44
N GLY A 64 -2.68 -12.89 -3.54
CA GLY A 64 -1.96 -12.91 -4.82
C GLY A 64 -1.48 -11.54 -5.29
N LEU A 65 -1.96 -10.43 -4.70
CA LEU A 65 -1.36 -9.11 -4.89
C LEU A 65 -0.20 -8.96 -3.91
N HIS A 66 1.04 -9.18 -4.33
CA HIS A 66 2.23 -9.11 -3.46
C HIS A 66 3.42 -8.50 -4.21
N GLU A 67 4.40 -8.00 -3.47
CA GLU A 67 5.68 -7.61 -4.07
C GLU A 67 6.44 -8.81 -4.60
N VAL A 68 7.34 -8.56 -5.55
CA VAL A 68 8.37 -9.51 -5.95
C VAL A 68 9.18 -9.93 -4.73
N GLN A 69 9.37 -11.24 -4.56
CA GLN A 69 10.19 -11.81 -3.50
C GLN A 69 11.61 -11.98 -4.05
N VAL A 70 12.56 -11.23 -3.50
CA VAL A 70 13.97 -11.22 -3.95
C VAL A 70 14.87 -12.13 -3.10
N GLY A 71 14.31 -12.85 -2.13
CA GLY A 71 15.05 -13.83 -1.33
C GLY A 71 16.16 -13.21 -0.51
N ASP A 72 17.38 -13.68 -0.71
CA ASP A 72 18.57 -13.25 0.04
C ASP A 72 19.02 -11.82 -0.30
N LEU A 73 18.46 -11.23 -1.37
CA LEU A 73 18.65 -9.83 -1.74
C LEU A 73 17.74 -8.87 -0.97
N GLU A 74 16.81 -9.39 -0.15
CA GLU A 74 15.90 -8.55 0.63
C GLU A 74 16.69 -7.67 1.61
N ASP A 75 16.33 -6.39 1.68
CA ASP A 75 16.98 -5.37 2.52
C ASP A 75 18.49 -5.15 2.25
N ARG A 76 19.04 -5.68 1.15
CA ARG A 76 20.43 -5.43 0.74
C ARG A 76 20.55 -4.26 -0.22
N THR A 77 21.61 -3.48 -0.04
CA THR A 77 21.97 -2.33 -0.89
C THR A 77 23.46 -2.27 -1.18
N ASP A 78 24.19 -3.36 -0.94
CA ASP A 78 25.64 -3.46 -1.18
C ASP A 78 25.94 -3.70 -2.67
N GLU A 79 27.17 -3.40 -3.10
CA GLU A 79 27.58 -3.52 -4.51
C GLU A 79 27.42 -4.95 -5.04
N ALA A 80 27.68 -5.96 -4.21
CA ALA A 80 27.51 -7.36 -4.61
C ALA A 80 26.03 -7.73 -4.87
N ALA A 81 25.07 -7.02 -4.28
CA ALA A 81 23.65 -7.21 -4.56
C ALA A 81 23.22 -6.61 -5.92
N HIS A 82 24.00 -5.71 -6.51
CA HIS A 82 23.70 -5.11 -7.82
C HIS A 82 24.19 -5.95 -9.01
N ASP A 83 25.13 -6.86 -8.76
CA ASP A 83 25.78 -7.69 -9.78
C ASP A 83 25.16 -9.10 -9.92
N GLU A 84 24.09 -9.41 -9.17
CA GLU A 84 23.34 -10.68 -9.19
C GLU A 84 22.15 -10.66 -10.17
#